data_AF-A0A965U6K4-F1
#
_entry.id   AF-A0A965U6K4-F1
#
_cell.length_a   1.000
_cell.length_b   1.000
_cell.length_c   1.000
_cell.angle_alpha   90.00
_cell.angle_beta   90.00
_cell.angle_gamma   90.00
#
_symmetry.space_group_name_H-M   'P 1'
#
loop_
_entity.id
_entity.type
_entity.pdbx_description
1 polymer ?
#
loop_
_entity_poly.entity_id
_entity_poly.type
_entity_poly.pdbx_seq_one_letter_code
_entity_poly.pdbx_strand_id
1 'polypeptide(L)'
;MKGKNIILVVCAALLLAVATVWIILPAFAYKMSSLPGISVRGRKVALSSSDGAYKLTGVTRETSQGQVAIELPTILKGVPPRTAITLKAQIAVGWSDSLLVKSVFTPMRIYLDGELAYAYGEEGSYPSFLNDPPTNLFILPLPQNGEPVSLRIEYLSPSQRSEISLPALYVGSEGELFANLVHANGFSFVFSCVLLFLGTAMIFPYVLFLRHVSGGSSFLWLGLFSLSAGMWIMGECDLSVFIFPYPSLLHAIDYLGLLFLTFPFLCFGMVVLNPQNPRPFTIMLAIHVVSLLAAITLQLCGAVDLIRTLYWFHIITPLGFLVFAADLLWEYFRYKNAAAKRFVPAVGLLTIAVLLELLNYWLKGNSAFTVIFQFGLLTFIVSLGIVSGYYVRQSMRAAGENLRLEYEMGVMERQLALQQEQYGRMMQNAHEIRTMRHDMRHHLAALGQLLDSGGAAEKAKT
;
A
#
# COMPACT_ATOMS: atom_id res chain seq x y z
N MET A 1 -15.17 -23.28 5.63
CA MET A 1 -15.87 -22.05 5.21
C MET A 1 -15.93 -20.93 6.26
N LYS A 2 -15.81 -21.18 7.58
CA LYS A 2 -15.92 -20.14 8.62
C LYS A 2 -14.76 -19.11 8.69
N GLY A 3 -13.54 -19.44 8.24
CA GLY A 3 -12.39 -18.52 8.28
C GLY A 3 -12.35 -17.45 7.17
N LYS A 4 -12.95 -17.72 6.00
CA LYS A 4 -12.98 -16.76 4.87
C LYS A 4 -13.84 -15.53 5.17
N ASN A 5 -14.86 -15.66 6.01
CA ASN A 5 -15.77 -14.57 6.35
C ASN A 5 -15.15 -13.56 7.32
N ILE A 6 -14.28 -13.98 8.24
CA ILE A 6 -13.64 -13.05 9.19
C ILE A 6 -12.61 -12.18 8.48
N ILE A 7 -11.82 -12.75 7.57
CA ILE A 7 -10.86 -11.99 6.75
C ILE A 7 -11.60 -11.01 5.83
N LEU A 8 -12.72 -11.41 5.22
CA LEU A 8 -13.52 -10.51 4.39
C LEU A 8 -14.13 -9.37 5.22
N VAL A 9 -14.61 -9.64 6.43
CA VAL A 9 -15.19 -8.64 7.34
C VAL A 9 -14.11 -7.69 7.88
N VAL A 10 -12.94 -8.19 8.25
CA VAL A 10 -11.80 -7.37 8.71
C VAL A 10 -11.24 -6.54 7.54
N CYS A 11 -11.07 -7.13 6.35
CA CYS A 11 -10.66 -6.41 5.15
C CYS A 11 -11.71 -5.40 4.68
N ALA A 12 -13.01 -5.67 4.84
CA ALA A 12 -14.09 -4.72 4.55
C ALA A 12 -14.15 -3.60 5.58
N ALA A 13 -13.97 -3.89 6.87
CA ALA A 13 -13.89 -2.90 7.94
C ALA A 13 -12.64 -2.03 7.81
N LEU A 14 -11.51 -2.59 7.35
CA LEU A 14 -10.29 -1.85 7.02
C LEU A 14 -10.42 -1.10 5.70
N LEU A 15 -11.03 -1.65 4.67
CA LEU A 15 -11.36 -0.89 3.45
C LEU A 15 -12.30 0.26 3.77
N LEU A 16 -13.25 0.09 4.70
CA LEU A 16 -14.10 1.17 5.22
C LEU A 16 -13.31 2.15 6.08
N ALA A 17 -12.40 1.71 6.95
CA ALA A 17 -11.60 2.59 7.81
C ALA A 17 -10.57 3.39 6.98
N VAL A 18 -9.89 2.72 6.06
CA VAL A 18 -8.95 3.26 5.07
C VAL A 18 -9.73 4.17 4.12
N ALA A 19 -10.87 3.74 3.56
CA ALA A 19 -11.72 4.62 2.75
C ALA A 19 -12.30 5.78 3.56
N THR A 20 -12.62 5.65 4.85
CA THR A 20 -13.02 6.81 5.66
C THR A 20 -11.85 7.75 5.84
N VAL A 21 -10.63 7.27 6.10
CA VAL A 21 -9.42 8.11 6.11
C VAL A 21 -9.21 8.78 4.74
N TRP A 22 -9.42 8.07 3.62
CA TRP A 22 -9.23 8.56 2.25
C TRP A 22 -10.41 9.35 1.65
N ILE A 23 -11.61 9.28 2.21
CA ILE A 23 -12.79 10.10 1.86
C ILE A 23 -12.81 11.35 2.75
N ILE A 24 -12.37 11.21 4.00
CA ILE A 24 -12.18 12.34 4.92
C ILE A 24 -10.94 13.15 4.51
N LEU A 25 -9.86 12.56 3.96
CA LEU A 25 -8.68 13.33 3.54
C LEU A 25 -8.98 14.42 2.48
N PRO A 26 -9.74 14.16 1.40
CA PRO A 26 -10.16 15.19 0.45
C PRO A 26 -11.16 16.18 1.06
N ALA A 27 -12.08 15.74 1.92
CA ALA A 27 -12.99 16.62 2.62
C ALA A 27 -12.28 17.50 3.67
N PHE A 28 -11.21 16.98 4.27
CA PHE A 28 -10.31 17.66 5.21
C PHE A 28 -9.37 18.60 4.47
N ALA A 29 -8.80 18.21 3.33
CA ALA A 29 -8.03 19.07 2.44
C ALA A 29 -8.90 20.20 1.86
N TYR A 30 -10.14 19.92 1.48
CA TYR A 30 -11.13 20.92 1.05
C TYR A 30 -11.46 21.91 2.18
N LYS A 31 -11.70 21.40 3.40
CA LYS A 31 -11.94 22.24 4.59
C LYS A 31 -10.69 23.03 5.01
N MET A 32 -9.48 22.49 4.81
CA MET A 32 -8.21 23.21 5.03
C MET A 32 -7.95 24.26 3.95
N SER A 33 -8.37 24.04 2.70
CA SER A 33 -8.27 25.05 1.62
C SER A 33 -9.21 26.24 1.83
N SER A 34 -10.18 26.12 2.75
CA SER A 34 -11.12 27.19 3.12
C SER A 34 -10.66 28.04 4.32
N LEU A 35 -9.51 27.73 4.93
CA LEU A 35 -8.87 28.59 5.92
C LEU A 35 -8.13 29.74 5.21
N PRO A 36 -8.35 31.01 5.58
CA PRO A 36 -7.67 32.12 4.94
C PRO A 36 -6.20 32.14 5.35
N GLY A 37 -5.32 31.68 4.46
CA GLY A 37 -3.88 31.74 4.69
C GLY A 37 -3.11 30.76 3.81
N ILE A 38 -2.81 31.20 2.60
CA ILE A 38 -1.62 30.91 1.75
C ILE A 38 -2.08 31.03 0.30
N SER A 39 -2.02 32.25 -0.19
CA SER A 39 -2.16 32.59 -1.60
C SER A 39 -1.00 31.97 -2.38
N VAL A 40 -1.28 31.01 -3.25
CA VAL A 40 -0.41 30.71 -4.40
C VAL A 40 -0.54 31.90 -5.37
N ARG A 41 0.16 33.00 -5.08
CA ARG A 41 0.26 34.12 -6.02
C ARG A 41 1.36 33.75 -7.01
N GLY A 42 0.99 33.69 -8.29
CA GLY A 42 1.84 33.19 -9.38
C GLY A 42 3.27 33.74 -9.35
N ARG A 43 4.23 32.85 -9.13
CA ARG A 43 5.66 33.15 -9.28
C ARG A 43 6.09 32.71 -10.68
N LYS A 44 6.51 33.67 -11.50
CA LYS A 44 7.19 33.39 -12.77
C LYS A 44 8.65 33.08 -12.42
N VAL A 45 9.05 31.83 -12.60
CA VAL A 45 10.45 31.41 -12.45
C VAL A 45 11.24 31.98 -13.62
N ALA A 46 12.05 33.00 -13.36
CA ALA A 46 13.03 33.51 -14.32
C ALA A 46 14.34 32.73 -14.13
N LEU A 47 14.80 32.06 -15.19
CA LEU A 47 16.10 31.39 -15.22
C LEU A 47 17.16 32.42 -15.59
N SER A 48 17.93 32.92 -14.62
CA SER A 48 19.18 33.64 -14.89
C SER A 48 20.35 32.73 -14.58
N SER A 49 21.34 32.72 -15.47
CA SER A 49 22.58 31.94 -15.34
C SER A 49 23.69 32.80 -14.72
N SER A 50 24.05 32.54 -13.46
CA SER A 50 25.39 32.85 -12.93
C SER A 50 25.59 32.19 -11.57
N ASP A 51 26.51 31.21 -11.53
CA ASP A 51 26.93 30.40 -10.38
C ASP A 51 25.80 29.66 -9.64
N GLY A 52 25.67 28.37 -9.96
CA GLY A 52 24.63 27.50 -9.40
C GLY A 52 24.57 27.51 -7.87
N ALA A 53 23.39 27.20 -7.33
CA ALA A 53 23.09 27.23 -5.90
C ALA A 53 24.19 26.56 -5.05
N TYR A 54 24.71 27.29 -4.07
CA TYR A 54 25.76 26.82 -3.19
C TYR A 54 25.21 26.52 -1.79
N LYS A 55 25.87 25.58 -1.10
CA LYS A 55 25.54 25.23 0.28
C LYS A 55 26.19 26.24 1.24
N LEU A 56 25.40 26.83 2.14
CA LEU A 56 25.90 27.78 3.11
C LEU A 56 26.82 27.08 4.13
N THR A 57 28.01 27.62 4.32
CA THR A 57 29.02 27.17 5.28
C THR A 57 29.30 28.25 6.33
N GLY A 58 30.08 27.94 7.37
CA GLY A 58 30.41 28.92 8.42
C GLY A 58 29.25 29.25 9.36
N VAL A 59 28.28 28.35 9.50
CA VAL A 59 27.16 28.51 10.44
C VAL A 59 27.64 28.30 11.86
N THR A 60 27.30 29.20 12.77
CA THR A 60 27.58 29.06 14.20
C THR A 60 26.29 28.86 14.98
N ARG A 61 26.37 28.08 16.05
CA ARG A 61 25.31 27.87 17.03
C ARG A 61 25.60 28.68 18.28
N GLU A 62 24.59 29.36 18.79
CA GLU A 62 24.66 30.01 20.10
C GLU A 62 24.48 29.00 21.23
N THR A 63 25.41 29.00 22.18
CA THR A 63 25.39 28.16 23.38
C THR A 63 25.65 29.03 24.62
N SER A 64 25.37 28.50 25.81
CA SER A 64 25.63 29.20 27.08
C SER A 64 27.10 29.56 27.30
N GLN A 65 28.03 28.94 26.56
CA GLN A 65 29.49 29.18 26.64
C GLN A 65 30.02 30.02 25.47
N GLY A 66 29.15 30.52 24.57
CA GLY A 66 29.52 31.30 23.40
C GLY A 66 29.02 30.70 22.08
N GLN A 67 29.64 31.10 20.96
CA GLN A 67 29.29 30.59 19.62
C GLN A 67 30.18 29.41 19.24
N VAL A 68 29.56 28.31 18.79
CA VAL A 68 30.26 27.09 18.35
C VAL A 68 29.99 26.89 16.86
N ALA A 69 31.04 26.71 16.06
CA ALA A 69 30.88 26.40 14.64
C ALA A 69 30.22 25.03 14.43
N ILE A 70 29.28 24.94 13.50
CA ILE A 70 28.59 23.70 13.12
C ILE A 70 28.58 23.54 11.60
N GLU A 71 28.69 22.30 11.13
CA GLU A 71 28.50 21.96 9.73
C GLU A 71 27.09 21.41 9.51
N LEU A 72 26.34 22.01 8.59
CA LEU A 72 25.03 21.52 8.17
C LEU A 72 25.18 20.56 6.98
N PRO A 73 24.29 19.58 6.73
CA PRO A 73 23.22 19.16 7.63
C PRO A 73 23.79 18.39 8.83
N THR A 74 23.15 18.51 10.00
CA THR A 74 23.55 17.77 11.20
C THR A 74 22.36 17.42 12.09
N ILE A 75 22.54 16.42 12.96
CA ILE A 75 21.56 16.02 13.97
C ILE A 75 22.16 16.25 15.35
N LEU A 76 21.56 17.15 16.12
CA LEU A 76 21.97 17.39 17.51
C LEU A 76 21.19 16.43 18.41
N LYS A 77 21.91 15.51 19.07
CA LYS A 77 21.34 14.52 20.00
C LYS A 77 21.42 15.01 21.45
N GLY A 78 20.54 14.49 22.29
CA GLY A 78 20.51 14.80 23.73
C GLY A 78 19.96 16.20 24.04
N VAL A 79 19.28 16.84 23.10
CA VAL A 79 18.63 18.14 23.30
C VAL A 79 17.29 17.90 23.99
N PRO A 80 17.03 18.46 25.18
CA PRO A 80 15.72 18.32 25.82
C PRO A 80 14.59 18.85 24.92
N PRO A 81 13.37 18.29 25.01
CA PRO A 81 12.22 18.81 24.29
C PRO A 81 11.98 20.30 24.56
N ARG A 82 11.49 21.03 23.54
CA ARG A 82 11.19 22.48 23.62
C ARG A 82 12.38 23.35 24.07
N THR A 83 13.60 22.97 23.71
CA THR A 83 14.81 23.77 23.90
C THR A 83 15.02 24.71 22.72
N ALA A 84 15.25 25.99 23.00
CA ALA A 84 15.57 26.98 21.97
C ALA A 84 17.00 26.78 21.44
N ILE A 85 17.15 26.83 20.11
CA ILE A 85 18.44 26.71 19.43
C ILE A 85 18.55 27.84 18.40
N THR A 86 19.60 28.66 18.53
CA THR A 86 19.83 29.77 17.61
C THR A 86 21.05 29.48 16.74
N LEU A 87 20.87 29.57 15.43
CA LEU A 87 21.92 29.54 14.43
C LEU A 87 22.17 30.95 13.90
N LYS A 88 23.44 31.28 13.66
CA LYS A 88 23.87 32.56 13.09
C LYS A 88 24.81 32.27 11.91
N ALA A 89 24.70 33.05 10.85
CA ALA A 89 25.59 33.00 9.70
C ALA A 89 25.64 34.37 9.00
N GLN A 90 26.65 34.56 8.16
CA GLN A 90 26.75 35.70 7.25
C GLN A 90 26.63 35.18 5.82
N ILE A 91 25.75 35.78 5.03
CA ILE A 91 25.52 35.38 3.64
C ILE A 91 26.10 36.45 2.73
N ALA A 92 27.02 36.06 1.84
CA ALA A 92 27.43 36.92 0.74
C ALA A 92 26.32 36.88 -0.33
N VAL A 93 25.74 38.05 -0.63
CA VAL A 93 24.52 38.15 -1.45
C VAL A 93 24.87 38.53 -2.88
N GLY A 94 24.52 37.66 -3.83
CA GLY A 94 24.43 37.97 -5.25
C GLY A 94 23.13 38.71 -5.60
N TRP A 95 23.09 39.31 -6.79
CA TRP A 95 21.89 40.00 -7.25
C TRP A 95 20.74 39.00 -7.39
N SER A 96 19.60 39.25 -6.73
CA SER A 96 18.41 38.38 -6.72
C SER A 96 18.53 37.03 -5.99
N ASP A 97 19.53 36.87 -5.13
CA ASP A 97 19.68 35.65 -4.34
C ASP A 97 18.53 35.44 -3.35
N SER A 98 18.25 34.16 -3.11
CA SER A 98 17.30 33.69 -2.13
C SER A 98 17.93 32.59 -1.29
N LEU A 99 17.29 32.27 -0.17
CA LEU A 99 17.68 31.24 0.76
C LEU A 99 16.64 30.11 0.74
N LEU A 100 17.07 28.89 0.43
CA LEU A 100 16.26 27.68 0.57
C LEU A 100 16.41 27.13 1.98
N VAL A 101 15.29 27.08 2.72
CA VAL A 101 15.26 26.63 4.12
C VAL A 101 14.26 25.50 4.30
N LYS A 102 14.70 24.46 5.00
CA LYS A 102 13.88 23.31 5.40
C LYS A 102 13.72 23.31 6.92
N SER A 103 12.49 23.27 7.40
CA SER A 103 12.19 22.90 8.79
C SER A 103 11.78 21.42 8.83
N VAL A 104 12.34 20.67 9.78
CA VAL A 104 12.04 19.25 10.01
C VAL A 104 11.45 19.12 11.39
N PHE A 105 10.13 19.21 11.46
CA PHE A 105 9.35 19.07 12.68
C PHE A 105 9.65 20.06 13.81
N THR A 106 10.09 21.26 13.45
CA THR A 106 10.47 22.28 14.43
C THR A 106 9.87 23.63 14.10
N PRO A 107 9.26 24.32 15.09
CA PRO A 107 8.97 25.74 14.94
C PRO A 107 10.26 26.49 14.63
N MET A 108 10.18 27.46 13.73
CA MET A 108 11.35 28.17 13.23
C MET A 108 11.00 29.64 12.97
N ARG A 109 11.88 30.54 13.42
CA ARG A 109 11.84 31.97 13.10
C ARG A 109 13.14 32.37 12.43
N ILE A 110 13.04 33.04 11.29
CA ILE A 110 14.18 33.47 10.49
C ILE A 110 14.23 34.98 10.53
N TYR A 111 15.38 35.50 10.91
CA TYR A 111 15.68 36.92 10.93
C TYR A 111 16.78 37.22 9.91
N LEU A 112 16.59 38.28 9.13
CA LEU A 112 17.56 38.83 8.19
C LEU A 112 17.86 40.27 8.64
N ASP A 113 19.13 40.58 8.89
CA ASP A 113 19.58 41.87 9.42
C ASP A 113 18.85 42.31 10.70
N GLY A 114 18.44 41.34 11.52
CA GLY A 114 17.72 41.54 12.77
C GLY A 114 16.20 41.66 12.65
N GLU A 115 15.66 41.82 11.43
CA GLU A 115 14.22 41.86 11.17
C GLU A 115 13.64 40.46 10.95
N LEU A 116 12.45 40.18 11.48
CA LEU A 116 11.78 38.89 11.28
C LEU A 116 11.33 38.76 9.82
N ALA A 117 12.01 37.93 9.05
CA ALA A 117 11.70 37.70 7.64
C ALA A 117 10.65 36.61 7.44
N TYR A 118 10.66 35.56 8.28
CA TYR A 118 9.70 34.46 8.19
C TYR A 118 9.51 33.73 9.52
N ALA A 119 8.30 33.24 9.79
CA ALA A 119 7.99 32.39 10.92
C ALA A 119 7.19 31.16 10.46
N TYR A 120 7.56 29.99 10.97
CA TYR A 120 6.94 28.71 10.64
C TYR A 120 6.64 27.90 11.90
N GLY A 121 5.51 27.19 11.87
CA GLY A 121 5.14 26.25 12.92
C GLY A 121 4.75 26.92 14.24
N GLU A 122 4.15 28.10 14.15
CA GLU A 122 3.57 28.78 15.31
C GLU A 122 2.34 28.02 15.81
N GLU A 123 2.02 28.19 17.09
CA GLU A 123 0.87 27.52 17.70
C GLU A 123 -0.43 27.93 16.98
N GLY A 124 -1.26 26.93 16.63
CA GLY A 124 -2.47 27.14 15.84
C GLY A 124 -2.28 27.21 14.33
N SER A 125 -1.03 27.20 13.81
CA SER A 125 -0.76 27.23 12.37
C SER A 125 -0.90 25.86 11.68
N TYR A 126 -1.12 24.79 12.45
CA TYR A 126 -1.27 23.41 11.99
C TYR A 126 -2.31 22.69 12.86
N PRO A 127 -2.86 21.54 12.41
CA PRO A 127 -3.90 20.83 13.17
C PRO A 127 -3.48 20.49 14.59
N SER A 128 -4.36 20.72 15.55
CA SER A 128 -4.10 20.55 17.00
C SER A 128 -3.75 19.12 17.44
N PHE A 129 -4.01 18.13 16.58
CA PHE A 129 -3.62 16.75 16.85
C PHE A 129 -2.15 16.47 16.54
N LEU A 130 -1.44 17.35 15.84
CA LEU A 130 0.02 17.29 15.71
C LEU A 130 0.64 18.04 16.89
N ASN A 131 1.63 17.46 17.56
CA ASN A 131 2.32 18.14 18.67
C ASN A 131 3.43 19.09 18.20
N ASP A 132 3.95 18.83 17.01
CA ASP A 132 5.00 19.59 16.35
C ASP A 132 4.56 19.91 14.91
N PRO A 133 4.99 21.04 14.33
CA PRO A 133 4.64 21.38 12.96
C PRO A 133 5.17 20.31 12.00
N PRO A 134 4.50 20.00 10.88
CA PRO A 134 5.04 19.09 9.87
C PRO A 134 6.31 19.66 9.22
N THR A 135 7.07 18.82 8.53
CA THR A 135 8.20 19.27 7.70
C THR A 135 7.74 20.22 6.60
N ASN A 136 8.46 21.30 6.38
CA ASN A 136 8.18 22.27 5.33
C ASN A 136 9.48 22.78 4.69
N LEU A 137 9.39 23.16 3.42
CA LEU A 137 10.50 23.61 2.60
C LEU A 137 10.06 24.82 1.78
N PHE A 138 10.81 25.91 1.85
CA PHE A 138 10.45 27.16 1.18
C PHE A 138 11.68 27.98 0.79
N ILE A 139 11.47 28.87 -0.18
CA ILE A 139 12.47 29.84 -0.63
C ILE A 139 12.11 31.22 -0.07
N LEU A 140 13.09 31.85 0.59
CA LEU A 140 13.01 33.17 1.18
C LEU A 140 13.92 34.14 0.41
N PRO A 141 13.40 35.21 -0.22
CA PRO A 141 14.23 36.20 -0.89
C PRO A 141 15.14 36.93 0.11
N LEU A 142 16.40 37.16 -0.27
CA LEU A 142 17.34 37.93 0.54
C LEU A 142 17.24 39.44 0.25
N PRO A 143 17.50 40.32 1.24
CA PRO A 143 17.60 41.77 1.03
C PRO A 143 18.62 42.12 -0.06
N GLN A 144 18.26 43.04 -0.95
CA GLN A 144 19.09 43.44 -2.09
C GLN A 144 19.90 44.71 -1.78
N ASN A 145 20.64 44.67 -0.67
CA ASN A 145 21.32 45.86 -0.15
C ASN A 145 22.81 45.92 -0.57
N GLY A 146 23.32 44.90 -1.27
CA GLY A 146 24.72 44.82 -1.71
C GLY A 146 25.74 44.55 -0.59
N GLU A 147 25.28 44.52 0.67
CA GLU A 147 26.08 44.14 1.83
C GLU A 147 25.81 42.67 2.23
N PRO A 148 26.76 42.01 2.93
CA PRO A 148 26.51 40.70 3.50
C PRO A 148 25.33 40.73 4.47
N VAL A 149 24.39 39.79 4.30
CA VAL A 149 23.18 39.70 5.13
C VAL A 149 23.44 38.85 6.35
N SER A 150 23.07 39.38 7.52
CA SER A 150 23.14 38.66 8.79
C SER A 150 21.93 37.74 8.93
N LEU A 151 22.17 36.43 8.88
CA LEU A 151 21.15 35.41 9.09
C LEU A 151 21.13 34.98 10.56
N ARG A 152 19.96 35.03 11.19
CA ARG A 152 19.70 34.37 12.48
C ARG A 152 18.47 33.47 12.35
N ILE A 153 18.62 32.18 12.65
CA ILE A 153 17.51 31.23 12.69
C ILE A 153 17.32 30.74 14.11
N GLU A 154 16.12 30.91 14.65
CA GLU A 154 15.73 30.41 15.96
C GLU A 154 14.82 29.19 15.76
N TYR A 155 15.24 28.06 16.29
CA TYR A 155 14.47 26.82 16.32
C TYR A 155 13.98 26.52 17.73
N LEU A 156 12.88 25.78 17.82
CA LEU A 156 12.45 25.12 19.04
C LEU A 156 12.51 23.60 18.82
N SER A 157 13.21 22.86 19.69
CA SER A 157 13.33 21.40 19.53
C SER A 157 11.97 20.69 19.64
N PRO A 158 11.78 19.54 18.96
CA PRO A 158 10.51 18.83 18.95
C PRO A 158 10.05 18.42 20.36
N SER A 159 8.73 18.29 20.53
CA SER A 159 8.08 18.00 21.82
C SER A 159 8.29 16.58 22.33
N GLN A 160 8.35 15.60 21.43
CA GLN A 160 8.41 14.17 21.78
C GLN A 160 9.74 13.51 21.43
N ARG A 161 10.79 14.29 21.14
CA ARG A 161 12.12 13.79 20.76
C ARG A 161 13.23 14.54 21.47
N SER A 162 14.33 13.83 21.72
CA SER A 162 15.56 14.38 22.30
C SER A 162 16.62 14.70 21.24
N GLU A 163 16.19 14.89 20.00
CA GLU A 163 17.06 15.20 18.87
C GLU A 163 16.39 16.21 17.93
N ILE A 164 17.21 17.04 17.30
CA ILE A 164 16.78 18.01 16.29
C ILE A 164 17.63 17.82 15.04
N SER A 165 16.96 17.75 13.90
CA SER A 165 17.61 17.71 12.59
C SER A 165 17.72 19.14 12.07
N LEU A 166 18.94 19.54 11.72
CA LEU A 166 19.25 20.85 11.14
C LEU A 166 19.67 20.63 9.69
N PRO A 167 18.77 20.85 8.70
CA PRO A 167 19.07 20.61 7.30
C PRO A 167 20.12 21.57 6.74
N ALA A 168 20.65 21.24 5.57
CA ALA A 168 21.50 22.15 4.82
C ALA A 168 20.70 23.38 4.35
N LEU A 169 21.37 24.53 4.35
CA LEU A 169 20.86 25.78 3.80
C LEU A 169 21.53 26.00 2.44
N TYR A 170 20.77 26.44 1.46
CA TYR A 170 21.28 26.73 0.12
C TYR A 170 20.96 28.17 -0.28
N VAL A 171 21.91 28.82 -0.94
CA VAL A 171 21.78 30.20 -1.43
C VAL A 171 22.00 30.20 -2.94
N GLY A 172 21.21 31.00 -3.63
CA GLY A 172 21.28 31.21 -5.08
C GLY A 172 19.98 31.81 -5.61
N SER A 173 19.87 31.98 -6.92
CA SER A 173 18.62 32.45 -7.52
C SER A 173 17.48 31.43 -7.31
N GLU A 174 16.22 31.88 -7.34
CA GLU A 174 15.07 30.96 -7.18
C GLU A 174 15.11 29.79 -8.19
N GLY A 175 15.55 30.08 -9.43
CA GLY A 175 15.69 29.08 -10.49
C GLY A 175 16.77 28.04 -10.20
N GLU A 176 17.93 28.44 -9.68
CA GLU A 176 19.02 27.53 -9.33
C GLU A 176 18.69 26.68 -8.10
N LEU A 177 18.03 27.26 -7.10
CA LEU A 177 17.55 26.52 -5.93
C LEU A 177 16.53 25.46 -6.33
N PHE A 178 15.58 25.82 -7.21
CA PHE A 178 14.62 24.87 -7.74
C PHE A 178 15.30 23.78 -8.59
N ALA A 179 16.25 24.14 -9.45
CA ALA A 179 17.01 23.18 -10.25
C ALA A 179 17.80 22.21 -9.36
N ASN A 180 18.40 22.68 -8.26
CA ASN A 180 19.07 21.85 -7.28
C ASN A 180 18.10 20.86 -6.61
N LEU A 181 16.89 21.29 -6.25
CA LEU A 181 15.84 20.40 -5.71
C LEU A 181 15.41 19.33 -6.72
N VAL A 182 15.18 19.71 -7.97
CA VAL A 182 14.81 18.78 -9.05
C VAL A 182 15.95 17.79 -9.32
N HIS A 183 17.20 18.23 -9.33
CA HIS A 183 18.35 17.35 -9.51
C HIS A 183 18.48 16.34 -8.36
N ALA A 184 18.28 16.78 -7.12
CA ALA A 184 18.39 15.92 -5.94
C ALA A 184 17.20 14.95 -5.76
N ASN A 185 15.97 15.37 -6.07
CA ASN A 185 14.75 14.66 -5.68
C ASN A 185 13.83 14.29 -6.86
N GLY A 186 14.11 14.78 -8.07
CA GLY A 186 13.23 14.62 -9.23
C GLY A 186 13.00 13.15 -9.61
N PHE A 187 14.00 12.29 -9.48
CA PHE A 187 13.84 10.85 -9.72
C PHE A 187 12.87 10.22 -8.71
N SER A 188 13.05 10.49 -7.41
CA SER A 188 12.14 9.99 -6.36
C SER A 188 10.71 10.50 -6.54
N PHE A 189 10.55 11.76 -6.97
CA PHE A 189 9.23 12.35 -7.26
C PHE A 189 8.53 11.69 -8.46
N VAL A 190 9.25 11.45 -9.55
CA VAL A 190 8.69 10.73 -10.71
C VAL A 190 8.40 9.28 -10.35
N PHE A 191 9.29 8.64 -9.58
CA PHE A 191 9.11 7.27 -9.12
C PHE A 191 7.86 7.11 -8.26
N SER A 192 7.61 8.02 -7.30
CA SER A 192 6.39 8.00 -6.49
C SER A 192 5.14 8.18 -7.37
N CYS A 193 5.16 9.11 -8.34
CA CYS A 193 4.08 9.26 -9.33
C CYS A 193 3.80 7.95 -10.09
N VAL A 194 4.84 7.24 -10.53
CA VAL A 194 4.70 5.95 -11.22
C VAL A 194 4.07 4.90 -10.32
N LEU A 195 4.49 4.80 -9.05
CA LEU A 195 3.90 3.86 -8.10
C LEU A 195 2.42 4.17 -7.78
N LEU A 196 2.07 5.45 -7.68
CA LEU A 196 0.69 5.89 -7.50
C LEU A 196 -0.17 5.55 -8.72
N PHE A 197 0.34 5.80 -9.92
CA PHE A 197 -0.34 5.43 -11.16
C PHE A 197 -0.51 3.91 -11.27
N LEU A 198 0.56 3.15 -11.05
CA LEU A 198 0.54 1.69 -11.12
C LEU A 198 -0.44 1.11 -10.09
N GLY A 199 -0.41 1.61 -8.86
CA GLY A 199 -1.33 1.19 -7.80
C GLY A 199 -2.79 1.42 -8.18
N THR A 200 -3.11 2.61 -8.69
CA THR A 200 -4.45 2.96 -9.17
C THR A 200 -4.87 2.08 -10.36
N ALA A 201 -3.98 1.89 -11.34
CA ALA A 201 -4.22 1.08 -12.52
C ALA A 201 -4.46 -0.40 -12.20
N MET A 202 -3.88 -0.92 -11.10
CA MET A 202 -4.13 -2.28 -10.62
C MET A 202 -5.45 -2.39 -9.87
N ILE A 203 -5.85 -1.39 -9.09
CA ILE A 203 -7.12 -1.38 -8.36
C ILE A 203 -8.31 -1.29 -9.32
N PHE A 204 -8.17 -0.53 -10.41
CA PHE A 204 -9.27 -0.24 -11.34
C PHE A 204 -9.93 -1.51 -11.95
N PRO A 205 -9.20 -2.48 -12.54
CA PRO A 205 -9.77 -3.76 -12.98
C PRO A 205 -10.49 -4.54 -11.89
N TYR A 206 -10.00 -4.47 -10.64
CA TYR A 206 -10.65 -5.15 -9.51
C TYR A 206 -12.03 -4.58 -9.22
N VAL A 207 -12.13 -3.25 -9.10
CA VAL A 207 -13.39 -2.57 -8.81
C VAL A 207 -14.41 -2.79 -9.92
N LEU A 208 -13.98 -2.75 -11.19
CA LEU A 208 -14.89 -2.88 -12.33
C LEU A 208 -15.39 -4.31 -12.57
N PHE A 209 -14.49 -5.30 -12.66
CA PHE A 209 -14.86 -6.63 -13.15
C PHE A 209 -14.19 -7.81 -12.45
N LEU A 210 -13.07 -7.65 -11.74
CA LEU A 210 -12.40 -8.79 -11.07
C LEU A 210 -12.91 -9.07 -9.65
N ARG A 211 -13.80 -8.26 -9.08
CA ARG A 211 -14.34 -8.47 -7.71
C ARG A 211 -15.04 -9.82 -7.51
N HIS A 212 -15.60 -10.38 -8.58
CA HIS A 212 -16.29 -11.69 -8.56
C HIS A 212 -15.39 -12.84 -9.04
N VAL A 213 -14.17 -12.54 -9.46
CA VAL A 213 -13.21 -13.51 -9.96
C VAL A 213 -12.36 -14.00 -8.79
N SER A 214 -12.29 -15.32 -8.60
CA SER A 214 -11.37 -15.91 -7.63
C SER A 214 -9.93 -15.48 -7.96
N GLY A 215 -9.22 -14.97 -6.96
CA GLY A 215 -7.90 -14.38 -7.14
C GLY A 215 -7.85 -12.97 -7.70
N GLY A 216 -8.99 -12.39 -8.12
CA GLY A 216 -9.06 -11.00 -8.58
C GLY A 216 -8.62 -9.98 -7.54
N SER A 217 -8.83 -10.28 -6.25
CA SER A 217 -8.36 -9.46 -5.13
C SER A 217 -6.83 -9.32 -5.05
N SER A 218 -6.05 -10.14 -5.76
CA SER A 218 -4.60 -9.97 -5.85
C SER A 218 -4.23 -8.59 -6.42
N PHE A 219 -4.95 -8.11 -7.43
CA PHE A 219 -4.77 -6.78 -8.02
C PHE A 219 -5.12 -5.65 -7.05
N LEU A 220 -6.18 -5.81 -6.24
CA LEU A 220 -6.51 -4.84 -5.19
C LEU A 220 -5.36 -4.71 -4.19
N TRP A 221 -4.91 -5.84 -3.63
CA TRP A 221 -3.91 -5.82 -2.57
C TRP A 221 -2.54 -5.34 -3.06
N LEU A 222 -2.11 -5.79 -4.24
CA LEU A 222 -0.87 -5.30 -4.82
C LEU A 222 -0.96 -3.83 -5.24
N GLY A 223 -2.13 -3.40 -5.72
CA GLY A 223 -2.39 -1.99 -6.02
C GLY A 223 -2.35 -1.11 -4.77
N LEU A 224 -2.97 -1.54 -3.67
CA LEU A 224 -2.91 -0.85 -2.38
C LEU A 224 -1.48 -0.81 -1.82
N PHE A 225 -0.70 -1.89 -1.97
CA PHE A 225 0.72 -1.89 -1.62
C PHE A 225 1.50 -0.86 -2.43
N SER A 226 1.32 -0.83 -3.76
CA SER A 226 1.97 0.13 -4.66
C SER A 226 1.57 1.58 -4.34
N LEU A 227 0.29 1.83 -4.07
CA LEU A 227 -0.19 3.13 -3.62
C LEU A 227 0.49 3.54 -2.31
N SER A 228 0.54 2.65 -1.32
CA SER A 228 1.13 2.93 0.00
C SER A 228 2.61 3.30 -0.12
N ALA A 229 3.36 2.54 -0.93
CA ALA A 229 4.75 2.85 -1.23
C ALA A 229 4.91 4.19 -1.96
N GLY A 230 4.06 4.47 -2.96
CA GLY A 230 4.07 5.74 -3.69
C GLY A 230 3.78 6.95 -2.79
N MET A 231 2.80 6.83 -1.89
CA MET A 231 2.43 7.89 -0.94
C MET A 231 3.53 8.18 0.06
N TRP A 232 4.15 7.12 0.60
CA TRP A 232 5.32 7.26 1.46
C TRP A 232 6.46 8.01 0.78
N ILE A 233 6.90 7.54 -0.41
CA ILE A 233 8.01 8.15 -1.14
C ILE A 233 7.67 9.58 -1.58
N MET A 234 6.41 9.85 -1.92
CA MET A 234 5.94 11.20 -2.23
C MET A 234 6.05 12.14 -1.03
N GLY A 235 5.64 11.68 0.16
CA GLY A 235 5.65 12.49 1.37
C GLY A 235 7.05 12.79 1.91
N GLU A 236 7.99 11.85 1.80
CA GLU A 236 9.41 12.02 2.15
C GLU A 236 10.19 12.88 1.14
N CYS A 237 9.64 13.11 -0.05
CA CYS A 237 10.34 13.81 -1.13
C CYS A 237 10.29 15.33 -0.95
N ASP A 238 11.46 15.96 -0.79
CA ASP A 238 11.58 17.41 -0.62
C ASP A 238 11.01 18.22 -1.79
N LEU A 239 11.11 17.69 -3.01
CA LEU A 239 10.49 18.33 -4.17
C LEU A 239 8.95 18.35 -4.06
N SER A 240 8.33 17.31 -3.49
CA SER A 240 6.89 17.30 -3.22
C SER A 240 6.51 18.33 -2.17
N VAL A 241 7.31 18.45 -1.10
CA VAL A 241 7.11 19.45 -0.04
C VAL A 241 7.18 20.87 -0.61
N PHE A 242 8.09 21.11 -1.56
CA PHE A 242 8.19 22.40 -2.24
C PHE A 242 7.01 22.69 -3.19
N ILE A 243 6.55 21.67 -3.95
CA ILE A 243 5.50 21.85 -4.96
C ILE A 243 4.10 21.96 -4.32
N PHE A 244 3.81 21.16 -3.30
CA PHE A 244 2.47 21.09 -2.69
C PHE A 244 2.40 21.93 -1.42
N PRO A 245 1.55 22.98 -1.35
CA PRO A 245 1.46 23.88 -0.21
C PRO A 245 0.64 23.29 0.96
N TYR A 246 0.77 21.98 1.23
CA TYR A 246 0.02 21.27 2.27
C TYR A 246 0.92 20.39 3.14
N PRO A 247 1.81 20.97 3.96
CA PRO A 247 2.74 20.21 4.82
C PRO A 247 2.06 19.14 5.69
N SER A 248 0.90 19.45 6.29
CA SER A 248 0.17 18.49 7.14
C SER A 248 -0.39 17.31 6.35
N LEU A 249 -0.79 17.52 5.09
CA LEU A 249 -1.24 16.44 4.21
C LEU A 249 -0.06 15.56 3.81
N LEU A 250 1.07 16.17 3.43
CA LEU A 250 2.28 15.44 3.08
C LEU A 250 2.79 14.58 4.24
N HIS A 251 2.78 15.14 5.45
CA HIS A 251 3.05 14.41 6.69
C HIS A 251 2.13 13.20 6.89
N ALA A 252 0.83 13.37 6.63
CA ALA A 252 -0.13 12.28 6.78
C ALA A 252 0.09 11.18 5.73
N ILE A 253 0.25 11.52 4.45
CA ILE A 253 0.44 10.51 3.40
C ILE A 253 1.80 9.79 3.50
N ASP A 254 2.83 10.48 4.00
CA ASP A 254 4.14 9.91 4.31
C ASP A 254 3.98 8.75 5.30
N TYR A 255 3.62 9.08 6.55
CA TYR A 255 3.55 8.10 7.61
C TYR A 255 2.45 7.07 7.35
N LEU A 256 1.24 7.47 6.94
CA LEU A 256 0.18 6.49 6.69
C LEU A 256 0.53 5.55 5.53
N GLY A 257 1.19 6.05 4.48
CA GLY A 257 1.71 5.22 3.40
C GLY A 257 2.70 4.18 3.93
N LEU A 258 3.66 4.60 4.75
CA LEU A 258 4.66 3.71 5.33
C LEU A 258 4.08 2.70 6.32
N LEU A 259 3.25 3.15 7.26
CA LEU A 259 2.66 2.30 8.29
C LEU A 259 1.66 1.30 7.70
N PHE A 260 0.94 1.66 6.64
CA PHE A 260 0.00 0.77 5.97
C PHE A 260 0.69 -0.25 5.06
N LEU A 261 1.88 0.04 4.52
CA LEU A 261 2.61 -0.75 3.51
C LEU A 261 2.55 -2.28 3.69
N THR A 262 2.85 -2.78 4.90
CA THR A 262 2.97 -4.23 5.15
C THR A 262 1.63 -4.96 5.11
N PHE A 263 0.54 -4.28 5.48
CA PHE A 263 -0.79 -4.87 5.54
C PHE A 263 -1.30 -5.39 4.18
N PRO A 264 -1.41 -4.56 3.11
CA PRO A 264 -1.86 -5.04 1.81
C PRO A 264 -0.87 -6.05 1.23
N PHE A 265 0.42 -5.98 1.56
CA PHE A 265 1.41 -6.98 1.14
C PHE A 265 1.14 -8.37 1.74
N LEU A 266 0.83 -8.44 3.04
CA LEU A 266 0.46 -9.71 3.69
C LEU A 266 -0.87 -10.25 3.15
N CYS A 267 -1.87 -9.39 2.93
CA CYS A 267 -3.13 -9.79 2.28
C CYS A 267 -2.89 -10.34 0.87
N PHE A 268 -2.01 -9.70 0.10
CA PHE A 268 -1.61 -10.15 -1.21
C PHE A 268 -1.00 -11.56 -1.16
N GLY A 269 -0.05 -11.79 -0.25
CA GLY A 269 0.54 -13.11 -0.02
C GLY A 269 -0.49 -14.17 0.34
N MET A 270 -1.41 -13.85 1.23
CA MET A 270 -2.49 -14.76 1.64
C MET A 270 -3.37 -15.18 0.46
N VAL A 271 -3.69 -14.25 -0.45
CA VAL A 271 -4.51 -14.53 -1.64
C VAL A 271 -3.75 -15.38 -2.66
N VAL A 272 -2.51 -15.00 -2.99
CA VAL A 272 -1.79 -15.61 -4.11
C VAL A 272 -1.06 -16.89 -3.72
N LEU A 273 -0.43 -16.94 -2.55
CA LEU A 273 0.21 -18.16 -2.07
C LEU A 273 -0.82 -19.19 -1.63
N ASN A 274 -1.97 -18.74 -1.11
CA ASN A 274 -3.01 -19.58 -0.51
C ASN A 274 -2.38 -20.69 0.37
N PRO A 275 -1.61 -20.30 1.40
CA PRO A 275 -0.74 -21.22 2.13
C PRO A 275 -1.55 -22.29 2.86
N GLN A 276 -0.96 -23.49 3.00
CA GLN A 276 -1.60 -24.60 3.69
C GLN A 276 -1.87 -24.27 5.18
N ASN A 277 -0.97 -23.51 5.79
CA ASN A 277 -1.15 -22.97 7.13
C ASN A 277 -1.29 -21.44 7.06
N PRO A 278 -2.51 -20.87 7.13
CA PRO A 278 -2.71 -19.42 7.06
C PRO A 278 -2.45 -18.70 8.39
N ARG A 279 -2.11 -19.42 9.48
CA ARG A 279 -1.96 -18.83 10.81
C ARG A 279 -0.87 -17.75 10.89
N PRO A 280 0.35 -17.93 10.33
CA PRO A 280 1.40 -16.91 10.44
C PRO A 280 0.97 -15.58 9.82
N PHE A 281 0.42 -15.63 8.59
CA PHE A 281 -0.20 -14.48 7.93
C PHE A 281 -1.31 -13.84 8.77
N THR A 282 -2.22 -14.64 9.31
CA THR A 282 -3.37 -14.14 10.09
C THR A 282 -2.92 -13.41 11.36
N ILE A 283 -1.94 -13.96 12.09
CA ILE A 283 -1.40 -13.35 13.31
C ILE A 283 -0.68 -12.05 12.96
N MET A 284 0.19 -12.05 11.94
CA MET A 284 0.88 -10.82 11.53
C MET A 284 -0.09 -9.75 11.03
N LEU A 285 -1.13 -10.13 10.31
CA LEU A 285 -2.15 -9.20 9.85
C LEU A 285 -2.87 -8.55 11.04
N ALA A 286 -3.28 -9.34 12.04
CA ALA A 286 -3.92 -8.82 13.24
C ALA A 286 -3.02 -7.84 14.00
N ILE A 287 -1.72 -8.16 14.14
CA ILE A 287 -0.74 -7.27 14.78
C ILE A 287 -0.63 -5.94 14.03
N HIS A 288 -0.50 -5.97 12.71
CA HIS A 288 -0.39 -4.74 11.90
C HIS A 288 -1.66 -3.88 11.97
N VAL A 289 -2.83 -4.51 11.94
CA VAL A 289 -4.12 -3.80 12.05
C VAL A 289 -4.26 -3.12 13.40
N VAL A 290 -4.03 -3.85 14.49
CA VAL A 290 -4.10 -3.28 15.84
C VAL A 290 -3.08 -2.16 16.01
N SER A 291 -1.84 -2.35 15.50
CA SER A 291 -0.77 -1.36 15.58
C SER A 291 -1.10 -0.09 14.79
N LEU A 292 -1.66 -0.21 13.59
CA LEU A 292 -2.05 0.93 12.76
C LEU A 292 -3.21 1.71 13.39
N LEU A 293 -4.25 1.01 13.86
CA LEU A 293 -5.37 1.65 14.54
C LEU A 293 -4.93 2.35 15.83
N ALA A 294 -4.03 1.72 16.60
CA ALA A 294 -3.45 2.33 17.79
C ALA A 294 -2.64 3.58 17.44
N ALA A 295 -1.77 3.52 16.42
CA ALA A 295 -0.95 4.66 16.00
C ALA A 295 -1.81 5.84 15.53
N ILE A 296 -2.83 5.59 14.71
CA ILE A 296 -3.77 6.63 14.27
C ILE A 296 -4.53 7.22 15.46
N THR A 297 -5.05 6.38 16.36
CA THR A 297 -5.79 6.84 17.54
C THR A 297 -4.90 7.70 18.44
N LEU A 298 -3.68 7.26 18.72
CA LEU A 298 -2.73 7.99 19.54
C LEU A 298 -2.35 9.35 18.94
N GLN A 299 -2.16 9.43 17.61
CA GLN A 299 -1.92 10.69 16.92
C GLN A 299 -3.14 11.61 16.99
N LEU A 300 -4.34 11.10 16.71
CA LEU A 300 -5.56 11.92 16.73
C LEU A 300 -5.91 12.45 18.12
N CYS A 301 -5.54 11.72 19.18
CA CYS A 301 -5.63 12.18 20.57
C CYS A 301 -4.51 13.16 20.98
N GLY A 302 -3.52 13.41 20.10
CA GLY A 302 -2.33 14.20 20.44
C GLY A 302 -1.36 13.51 21.42
N ALA A 303 -1.60 12.24 21.76
CA ALA A 303 -0.84 11.54 22.79
C ALA A 303 0.56 11.12 22.31
N VAL A 304 0.65 10.58 21.08
CA VAL A 304 1.92 10.11 20.50
C VAL A 304 1.96 10.45 19.02
N ASP A 305 3.03 11.12 18.58
CA ASP A 305 3.22 11.44 17.17
C ASP A 305 3.56 10.19 16.33
N LEU A 306 3.13 10.17 15.07
CA LEU A 306 3.35 9.07 14.14
C LEU A 306 4.83 8.70 14.01
N ILE A 307 5.72 9.70 13.99
CA ILE A 307 7.17 9.48 13.98
C ILE A 307 7.67 8.65 15.17
N ARG A 308 7.05 8.77 16.35
CA ARG A 308 7.41 7.97 17.52
C ARG A 308 6.83 6.56 17.44
N THR A 309 5.65 6.41 16.85
CA THR A 309 5.09 5.08 16.55
C THR A 309 5.96 4.31 15.55
N LEU A 310 6.74 5.03 14.72
CA LEU A 310 7.63 4.44 13.75
C LEU A 310 8.66 3.47 14.39
N TYR A 311 9.12 3.71 15.62
CA TYR A 311 10.02 2.77 16.31
C TYR A 311 9.40 1.37 16.48
N TRP A 312 8.10 1.29 16.74
CA TRP A 312 7.38 0.02 16.79
C TRP A 312 7.27 -0.61 15.41
N PHE A 313 6.99 0.19 14.38
CA PHE A 313 6.90 -0.29 13.00
C PHE A 313 8.23 -0.73 12.41
N HIS A 314 9.36 -0.18 12.86
CA HIS A 314 10.70 -0.71 12.54
C HIS A 314 10.92 -2.14 13.03
N ILE A 315 10.10 -2.65 13.95
CA ILE A 315 10.15 -4.03 14.43
C ILE A 315 9.13 -4.88 13.66
N ILE A 316 7.86 -4.48 13.64
CA ILE A 316 6.79 -5.32 13.08
C ILE A 316 6.80 -5.40 11.56
N THR A 317 7.22 -4.33 10.86
CA THR A 317 7.25 -4.33 9.38
C THR A 317 8.30 -5.30 8.85
N PRO A 318 9.58 -5.26 9.28
CA PRO A 318 10.57 -6.27 8.88
C PRO A 318 10.13 -7.69 9.28
N LEU A 319 9.55 -7.86 10.49
CA LEU A 319 9.03 -9.16 10.90
C LEU A 319 7.92 -9.66 9.97
N GLY A 320 7.02 -8.80 9.51
CA GLY A 320 5.99 -9.14 8.53
C GLY A 320 6.57 -9.59 7.20
N PHE A 321 7.56 -8.87 6.67
CA PHE A 321 8.28 -9.30 5.46
C PHE A 321 9.04 -10.61 5.65
N LEU A 322 9.65 -10.84 6.82
CA LEU A 322 10.32 -12.10 7.15
C LEU A 322 9.35 -13.28 7.24
N VAL A 323 8.18 -13.10 7.88
CA VAL A 323 7.13 -14.12 7.93
C VAL A 323 6.66 -14.47 6.52
N PHE A 324 6.40 -13.46 5.68
CA PHE A 324 6.06 -13.67 4.28
C PHE A 324 7.15 -14.47 3.54
N ALA A 325 8.42 -14.10 3.69
CA ALA A 325 9.52 -14.77 3.02
C ALA A 325 9.71 -16.22 3.52
N ALA A 326 9.58 -16.46 4.82
CA ALA A 326 9.67 -17.78 5.42
C ALA A 326 8.53 -18.69 4.91
N ASP A 327 7.29 -18.21 4.92
CA ASP A 327 6.15 -18.96 4.38
C ASP A 327 6.29 -19.21 2.88
N LEU A 328 6.78 -18.22 2.11
CA LEU A 328 7.03 -18.37 0.68
C LEU A 328 8.04 -19.50 0.41
N LEU A 329 9.16 -19.52 1.13
CA LEU A 329 10.18 -20.56 0.99
C LEU A 329 9.65 -21.91 1.48
N TRP A 330 8.88 -21.94 2.56
CA TRP A 330 8.25 -23.15 3.07
C TRP A 330 7.29 -23.76 2.03
N GLU A 331 6.39 -22.96 1.47
CA GLU A 331 5.47 -23.35 0.40
C GLU A 331 6.23 -23.81 -0.86
N TYR A 332 7.32 -23.14 -1.21
CA TYR A 332 8.18 -23.52 -2.33
C TYR A 332 8.86 -24.89 -2.11
N PHE A 333 9.51 -25.10 -0.96
CA PHE A 333 10.31 -26.29 -0.72
C PHE A 333 9.48 -27.49 -0.27
N ARG A 334 8.53 -27.30 0.65
CA ARG A 334 7.78 -28.37 1.31
C ARG A 334 6.54 -28.80 0.53
N TYR A 335 5.80 -27.84 -0.02
CA TYR A 335 4.54 -28.10 -0.73
C TYR A 335 4.68 -27.99 -2.25
N LYS A 336 5.86 -27.58 -2.75
CA LYS A 336 6.15 -27.40 -4.19
C LYS A 336 5.13 -26.50 -4.88
N ASN A 337 4.59 -25.53 -4.14
CA ASN A 337 3.50 -24.66 -4.56
C ASN A 337 3.88 -23.89 -5.84
N ALA A 338 3.06 -24.02 -6.89
CA ALA A 338 3.34 -23.41 -8.19
C ALA A 338 3.32 -21.87 -8.15
N ALA A 339 2.48 -21.27 -7.30
CA ALA A 339 2.46 -19.82 -7.09
C ALA A 339 3.77 -19.35 -6.43
N ALA A 340 4.22 -20.05 -5.39
CA ALA A 340 5.48 -19.74 -4.72
C ALA A 340 6.68 -19.79 -5.68
N LYS A 341 6.76 -20.78 -6.58
CA LYS A 341 7.80 -20.86 -7.61
C LYS A 341 7.90 -19.62 -8.50
N ARG A 342 6.77 -18.98 -8.81
CA ARG A 342 6.72 -17.75 -9.61
C ARG A 342 7.08 -16.50 -8.81
N PHE A 343 6.91 -16.54 -7.48
CA PHE A 343 7.14 -15.42 -6.56
C PHE A 343 8.59 -15.30 -6.10
N VAL A 344 9.25 -16.43 -5.83
CA VAL A 344 10.62 -16.47 -5.29
C VAL A 344 11.61 -15.61 -6.09
N PRO A 345 11.62 -15.59 -7.44
CA PRO A 345 12.54 -14.73 -8.18
C PRO A 345 12.33 -13.24 -7.93
N ALA A 346 11.08 -12.77 -7.88
CA ALA A 346 10.75 -11.37 -7.65
C ALA A 346 11.18 -10.93 -6.24
N VAL A 347 10.88 -11.75 -5.23
CA VAL A 347 11.26 -11.50 -3.84
C VAL A 347 12.78 -11.56 -3.67
N GLY A 348 13.45 -12.52 -4.31
CA GLY A 348 14.90 -12.61 -4.32
C GLY A 348 15.58 -11.38 -4.91
N LEU A 349 15.05 -10.86 -6.03
CA LEU A 349 15.53 -9.62 -6.65
C LEU A 349 15.38 -8.42 -5.72
N LEU A 350 14.21 -8.25 -5.08
CA LEU A 350 13.99 -7.15 -4.13
C LEU A 350 14.93 -7.26 -2.93
N THR A 351 15.12 -8.46 -2.39
CA THR A 351 16.05 -8.71 -1.29
C THR A 351 17.48 -8.34 -1.69
N ILE A 352 17.94 -8.72 -2.88
CA ILE A 352 19.27 -8.34 -3.38
C ILE A 352 19.37 -6.82 -3.50
N ALA A 353 18.36 -6.14 -4.06
CA ALA A 353 18.35 -4.68 -4.16
C ALA A 353 18.44 -4.00 -2.79
N VAL A 354 17.70 -4.48 -1.79
CA VAL A 354 17.78 -3.99 -0.41
C VAL A 354 19.16 -4.24 0.21
N LEU A 355 19.76 -5.43 0.00
CA LEU A 355 21.09 -5.73 0.53
C LEU A 355 22.18 -4.85 -0.12
N LEU A 356 22.10 -4.63 -1.43
CA LEU A 356 22.99 -3.72 -2.15
C LEU A 356 22.83 -2.27 -1.66
N GLU A 357 21.60 -1.86 -1.36
CA GLU A 357 21.30 -0.55 -0.79
C GLU A 357 21.93 -0.39 0.60
N LEU A 358 21.74 -1.37 1.49
CA LEU A 358 22.33 -1.38 2.82
C LEU A 358 23.86 -1.35 2.76
N LEU A 359 24.45 -2.09 1.82
CA LEU A 359 25.90 -2.07 1.57
C LEU A 359 26.36 -0.69 1.06
N ASN A 360 25.64 -0.09 0.12
CA ASN A 360 25.94 1.25 -0.39
C ASN A 360 25.84 2.32 0.71
N TYR A 361 24.84 2.23 1.58
CA TYR A 361 24.70 3.09 2.76
C TYR A 361 25.90 2.96 3.69
N TRP A 362 26.33 1.73 4.00
CA TRP A 362 27.49 1.48 4.86
C TRP A 362 28.80 2.02 4.25
N LEU A 363 28.97 1.91 2.93
CA LEU A 363 30.19 2.36 2.24
C LEU A 363 30.27 3.88 2.03
N LYS A 364 29.14 4.55 1.74
CA LYS A 364 29.13 5.97 1.36
C LYS A 364 28.70 6.92 2.48
N GLY A 365 28.27 6.40 3.63
CA GLY A 365 28.08 7.17 4.86
C GLY A 365 26.95 8.21 4.86
N ASN A 366 26.27 8.46 3.74
CA ASN A 366 25.04 9.24 3.67
C ASN A 366 24.42 9.18 2.27
N SER A 367 23.26 8.54 2.14
CA SER A 367 22.30 8.78 1.06
C SER A 367 20.92 8.32 1.52
N ALA A 368 19.89 9.08 1.14
CA ALA A 368 18.51 8.61 1.10
C ALA A 368 18.40 7.33 0.24
N PHE A 369 17.29 6.59 0.35
CA PHE A 369 17.01 5.40 -0.48
C PHE A 369 17.42 5.64 -1.94
N THR A 370 18.43 4.91 -2.40
CA THR A 370 18.99 5.17 -3.71
C THR A 370 18.13 4.58 -4.81
N VAL A 371 18.47 5.00 -6.03
CA VAL A 371 17.99 4.51 -7.30
C VAL A 371 17.96 2.96 -7.37
N ILE A 372 18.88 2.25 -6.69
CA ILE A 372 18.93 0.77 -6.69
C ILE A 372 17.68 0.18 -6.01
N PHE A 373 17.34 0.65 -4.81
CA PHE A 373 16.14 0.20 -4.10
C PHE A 373 14.89 0.50 -4.92
N GLN A 374 14.79 1.71 -5.49
CA GLN A 374 13.62 2.14 -6.26
C GLN A 374 13.42 1.29 -7.53
N PHE A 375 14.49 0.98 -8.28
CA PHE A 375 14.41 0.04 -9.41
C PHE A 375 14.06 -1.39 -8.97
N GLY A 376 14.63 -1.86 -7.85
CA GLY A 376 14.30 -3.16 -7.27
C GLY A 376 12.81 -3.27 -6.90
N LEU A 377 12.28 -2.24 -6.24
CA LEU A 377 10.87 -2.15 -5.87
C LEU A 377 9.96 -2.07 -7.11
N LEU A 378 10.33 -1.28 -8.13
CA LEU A 378 9.56 -1.21 -9.37
C LEU A 378 9.47 -2.57 -10.06
N THR A 379 10.62 -3.21 -10.24
CA THR A 379 10.71 -4.51 -10.92
C THR A 379 9.96 -5.58 -10.14
N PHE A 380 10.03 -5.52 -8.80
CA PHE A 380 9.25 -6.37 -7.92
C PHE A 380 7.73 -6.20 -8.12
N ILE A 381 7.22 -4.97 -8.07
CA ILE A 381 5.78 -4.70 -8.23
C ILE A 381 5.30 -5.13 -9.62
N VAL A 382 6.05 -4.79 -10.68
CA VAL A 382 5.71 -5.20 -12.05
C VAL A 382 5.71 -6.73 -12.19
N SER A 383 6.72 -7.41 -11.64
CA SER A 383 6.80 -8.87 -11.66
C SER A 383 5.60 -9.50 -10.96
N LEU A 384 5.28 -9.05 -9.74
CA LEU A 384 4.10 -9.55 -9.01
C LEU A 384 2.78 -9.22 -9.71
N GLY A 385 2.71 -8.09 -10.43
CA GLY A 385 1.54 -7.74 -11.24
C GLY A 385 1.35 -8.72 -12.40
N ILE A 386 2.44 -9.10 -13.07
CA ILE A 386 2.44 -10.13 -14.11
C ILE A 386 2.00 -11.49 -13.52
N VAL A 387 2.56 -11.90 -12.37
CA VAL A 387 2.15 -13.15 -11.72
C VAL A 387 0.68 -13.13 -11.31
N SER A 388 0.19 -12.00 -10.81
CA SER A 388 -1.23 -11.80 -10.47
C SER A 388 -2.13 -11.95 -11.70
N GLY A 389 -1.71 -11.38 -12.84
CA GLY A 389 -2.38 -11.57 -14.13
C GLY A 389 -2.46 -13.04 -14.54
N TYR A 390 -1.37 -13.79 -14.41
CA TYR A 390 -1.37 -15.24 -14.65
C TYR A 390 -2.30 -15.99 -13.70
N TYR A 391 -2.32 -15.63 -12.42
CA TYR A 391 -3.18 -16.27 -11.41
C TYR A 391 -4.66 -16.03 -11.69
N VAL A 392 -5.05 -14.79 -11.99
CA VAL A 392 -6.43 -14.44 -12.37
C VAL A 392 -6.85 -15.16 -13.65
N ARG A 393 -5.99 -15.18 -14.68
CA ARG A 393 -6.27 -15.91 -15.93
C ARG A 393 -6.50 -17.40 -15.70
N GLN A 394 -5.66 -18.02 -14.85
CA GLN A 394 -5.80 -19.43 -14.48
C GLN A 394 -7.11 -19.68 -13.72
N SER A 395 -7.46 -18.79 -12.78
CA SER A 395 -8.71 -18.92 -12.03
C SER A 395 -9.95 -18.75 -12.90
N MET A 396 -9.91 -17.85 -13.89
CA MET A 396 -11.01 -17.68 -14.86
C MET A 396 -11.21 -18.90 -15.74
N ARG A 397 -10.12 -19.53 -16.19
CA ARG A 397 -10.18 -20.77 -16.97
C ARG A 397 -10.78 -21.91 -16.15
N ALA A 398 -10.31 -22.09 -14.92
CA ALA A 398 -10.83 -23.10 -14.01
C ALA A 398 -12.32 -22.89 -13.69
N ALA A 399 -12.75 -21.64 -13.50
CA ALA A 399 -14.16 -21.33 -13.29
C ALA A 399 -15.02 -21.64 -14.53
N GLY A 400 -14.53 -21.33 -15.73
CA GLY A 400 -15.20 -21.67 -16.98
C GLY A 400 -15.31 -23.18 -17.22
N GLU A 401 -14.26 -23.95 -16.90
CA GLU A 401 -14.28 -25.41 -16.97
C GLU A 401 -15.26 -26.02 -15.95
N ASN A 402 -15.29 -25.51 -14.71
CA ASN A 402 -16.25 -25.97 -13.70
C ASN A 402 -17.70 -25.71 -14.13
N LEU A 403 -18.02 -24.52 -14.65
CA LEU A 403 -19.36 -24.21 -15.16
C LEU A 403 -19.75 -25.12 -16.32
N ARG A 404 -18.80 -25.44 -17.21
CA ARG A 404 -19.01 -26.38 -18.30
C ARG A 404 -19.30 -27.79 -17.78
N LEU A 405 -18.52 -28.28 -16.82
CA LEU A 405 -18.72 -29.60 -16.22
C LEU A 405 -20.05 -29.70 -15.48
N GLU A 406 -20.45 -28.66 -14.73
CA GLU A 406 -21.77 -28.59 -14.07
C GLU A 406 -22.91 -28.66 -15.10
N TYR A 407 -22.78 -27.97 -16.23
CA TYR A 407 -23.75 -28.05 -17.32
C TYR A 407 -23.82 -29.46 -17.94
N GLU A 408 -22.66 -30.06 -18.25
CA GLU A 408 -22.58 -31.42 -18.81
C GLU A 408 -23.17 -32.46 -17.84
N MET A 409 -22.90 -32.35 -16.54
CA MET A 409 -23.49 -33.21 -15.51
C MET A 409 -25.01 -33.06 -15.44
N GLY A 410 -25.54 -31.83 -15.45
CA GLY A 410 -26.98 -31.59 -15.43
C GLY A 410 -27.71 -32.15 -16.66
N VAL A 411 -27.05 -32.16 -17.82
CA VAL A 411 -27.58 -32.83 -19.02
C VAL A 411 -27.56 -34.36 -18.85
N MET A 412 -26.47 -34.91 -18.32
CA MET A 412 -26.33 -36.36 -18.11
C MET A 412 -27.33 -36.89 -17.08
N GLU A 413 -27.59 -36.16 -16.00
CA GLU A 413 -28.60 -36.51 -14.99
C GLU A 413 -30.00 -36.62 -15.59
N ARG A 414 -30.37 -35.67 -16.46
CA ARG A 414 -31.66 -35.72 -17.18
C ARG A 414 -31.74 -36.93 -18.10
N GLN A 415 -30.66 -37.26 -18.81
CA GLN A 415 -30.62 -38.45 -19.66
C GLN A 415 -30.76 -39.74 -18.85
N LEU A 416 -30.09 -39.83 -17.70
CA LEU A 416 -30.18 -40.99 -16.82
C LEU A 416 -31.59 -41.16 -16.25
N ALA A 417 -32.23 -40.07 -15.82
CA ALA A 417 -33.61 -40.09 -15.33
C ALA A 417 -34.58 -40.62 -16.40
N LEU A 418 -34.45 -40.16 -17.64
CA LEU A 418 -35.25 -40.65 -18.76
C LEU A 418 -34.99 -42.15 -19.04
N GLN A 419 -33.74 -42.60 -18.97
CA GLN A 419 -33.41 -44.01 -19.14
C GLN A 419 -34.03 -44.87 -18.04
N GLN A 420 -33.94 -44.44 -16.77
CA GLN A 420 -34.56 -45.16 -15.65
C GLN A 420 -36.07 -45.28 -15.82
N GLU A 421 -36.73 -44.20 -16.28
CA GLU A 421 -38.16 -44.23 -16.58
C GLU A 421 -38.48 -45.22 -17.72
N GLN A 422 -37.70 -45.20 -18.82
CA GLN A 422 -37.86 -46.14 -19.93
C GLN A 422 -37.66 -47.60 -19.48
N TYR A 423 -36.63 -47.89 -18.70
CA TYR A 423 -36.41 -49.22 -18.14
C TYR A 423 -37.54 -49.64 -17.21
N GLY A 424 -38.05 -48.72 -16.37
CA GLY A 424 -39.23 -48.96 -15.53
C GLY A 424 -40.45 -49.37 -16.35
N ARG A 425 -40.74 -48.63 -17.44
CA ARG A 425 -41.83 -48.96 -18.38
C ARG A 425 -41.60 -50.31 -19.07
N MET A 426 -40.38 -50.63 -19.49
CA MET A 426 -40.07 -51.94 -20.09
C MET A 426 -40.28 -53.09 -19.10
N MET A 427 -39.87 -52.92 -17.84
CA MET A 427 -40.09 -53.91 -16.79
C MET A 427 -41.57 -54.12 -16.51
N GLN A 428 -42.37 -53.04 -16.48
CA GLN A 428 -43.82 -53.12 -16.35
C GLN A 428 -44.45 -53.87 -17.53
N ASN A 429 -44.12 -53.49 -18.77
CA ASN A 429 -44.62 -54.18 -19.97
C ASN A 429 -44.23 -55.67 -19.98
N ALA A 430 -43.00 -56.00 -19.57
CA ALA A 430 -42.55 -57.39 -19.47
C ALA A 430 -43.33 -58.17 -18.41
N HIS A 431 -43.67 -57.54 -17.29
CA HIS A 431 -44.52 -58.11 -16.25
C HIS A 431 -45.94 -58.36 -16.78
N GLU A 432 -46.55 -57.37 -17.43
CA GLU A 432 -47.89 -57.49 -18.04
C GLU A 432 -47.95 -58.62 -19.08
N ILE A 433 -46.96 -58.72 -19.96
CA ILE A 433 -46.85 -59.83 -20.94
C ILE A 433 -46.74 -61.18 -20.23
N ARG A 434 -45.98 -61.26 -19.13
CA ARG A 434 -45.84 -62.50 -18.36
C ARG A 434 -47.17 -62.91 -17.72
N THR A 435 -47.91 -61.96 -17.16
CA THR A 435 -49.24 -62.19 -16.57
C THR A 435 -50.24 -62.62 -17.64
N MET A 436 -50.32 -61.91 -18.76
CA MET A 436 -51.19 -62.28 -19.89
C MET A 436 -50.88 -63.68 -20.42
N ARG A 437 -49.60 -64.04 -20.56
CA ARG A 437 -49.19 -65.39 -20.97
C ARG A 437 -49.61 -66.44 -19.96
N HIS A 438 -49.50 -66.15 -18.67
CA HIS A 438 -49.94 -67.04 -17.60
C HIS A 438 -51.46 -67.26 -17.65
N ASP A 439 -52.25 -66.20 -17.81
CA ASP A 439 -53.70 -66.29 -17.92
C ASP A 439 -54.15 -67.04 -19.18
N MET A 440 -53.50 -66.80 -20.33
CA MET A 440 -53.74 -67.57 -21.55
C MET A 440 -53.47 -69.07 -21.35
N ARG A 441 -52.40 -69.43 -20.62
CA ARG A 441 -52.12 -70.84 -20.29
C ARG A 441 -53.21 -71.45 -19.42
N HIS A 442 -53.73 -70.69 -18.45
CA HIS A 442 -54.88 -71.13 -17.63
C HIS A 442 -56.14 -71.32 -18.47
N HIS A 443 -56.48 -70.37 -19.35
CA HIS A 443 -57.62 -70.52 -20.26
C HIS A 443 -57.48 -71.74 -21.18
N LEU A 444 -56.29 -71.97 -21.75
CA LEU A 444 -56.03 -73.15 -22.58
C LEU A 444 -56.15 -74.46 -21.78
N ALA A 445 -55.65 -74.50 -20.55
CA ALA A 445 -55.77 -75.66 -19.67
C ALA A 445 -57.24 -75.94 -19.29
N ALA A 446 -58.01 -74.90 -18.98
CA ALA A 446 -59.44 -75.01 -18.68
C ALA A 446 -60.25 -75.49 -19.89
N LEU A 447 -59.97 -74.94 -21.09
CA LEU A 447 -60.58 -75.43 -22.34
C LEU A 447 -60.20 -76.89 -22.62
N GLY A 448 -58.95 -77.28 -22.37
CA GLY A 448 -58.52 -78.68 -22.44
C GLY A 448 -59.32 -79.60 -21.51
N GLN A 449 -59.50 -79.20 -20.24
CA GLN A 449 -60.33 -79.96 -19.28
C GLN A 449 -61.81 -80.02 -19.69
N LEU A 450 -62.36 -78.95 -20.27
CA LEU A 450 -63.73 -78.94 -20.79
C LEU A 450 -63.89 -79.84 -22.02
N LEU A 451 -62.88 -79.90 -22.90
CA LEU A 451 -62.84 -80.83 -24.03
C LEU A 451 -62.76 -82.28 -23.57
N ASP A 452 -61.91 -82.58 -22.58
CA ASP A 452 -61.75 -83.93 -22.03
C ASP A 452 -63.03 -84.40 -21.30
N SER A 453 -63.69 -83.50 -20.55
CA SER A 453 -64.97 -83.79 -19.88
C SER A 453 -66.16 -83.87 -20.83
N GLY A 454 -66.19 -83.04 -21.89
CA GLY A 454 -67.18 -83.13 -22.97
C GLY A 454 -67.06 -84.43 -23.77
N GLY A 455 -65.83 -84.84 -24.11
CA GLY A 455 -65.57 -86.12 -24.77
C GLY A 455 -65.91 -87.34 -23.91
N ALA A 456 -65.78 -87.24 -22.59
CA ALA A 456 -66.22 -88.26 -21.65
C ALA A 456 -67.76 -88.34 -21.53
N ALA A 457 -68.46 -87.21 -21.58
CA ALA A 457 -69.93 -87.15 -21.56
C ALA A 457 -70.57 -87.62 -22.88
N GLU A 458 -69.91 -87.42 -24.01
CA GLU A 458 -70.36 -87.91 -25.32
C GLU A 458 -70.17 -89.42 -25.46
N LYS A 459 -69.06 -89.98 -24.94
CA LYS A 459 -68.84 -91.44 -24.83
C LYS A 459 -69.78 -92.16 -23.85
N ALA A 460 -70.41 -91.44 -22.92
CA ALA A 460 -71.38 -92.01 -21.98
C ALA A 460 -72.82 -92.04 -22.55
N LYS A 461 -73.05 -91.44 -23.73
CA LYS A 461 -74.36 -91.39 -24.42
C LYS A 461 -74.48 -92.32 -25.64
N THR A 462 -73.40 -92.97 -26.03
CA THR A 462 -73.34 -94.07 -27.01
C THR A 462 -73.08 -95.38 -26.29
#